data_AF-A0AAD7SB99-F1
#
_entry.id   AF-A0AAD7SB99-F1
#
_cell.length_a   1.000
_cell.length_b   1.000
_cell.length_c   1.000
_cell.angle_alpha   90.00
_cell.angle_beta   90.00
_cell.angle_gamma   90.00
#
_symmetry.space_group_name_H-M   'P 1'
#
loop_
_entity.id
_entity.type
_entity.pdbx_description
1 polymer ?
#
loop_
_entity_poly.entity_id
_entity_poly.type
_entity_poly.pdbx_seq_one_letter_code
_entity_poly.pdbx_strand_id
1 'polypeptide(L)'
;MDGPNVNWKFLDLLQEEHAQLYGGKQLVTVGSCGLHTLHNAFKCGFVAWGLDRLLKAMHTLFNNVPARREDYMQVTKSSVFPLSFCAHRWVENLPVVERALAVWPSLLIYMEAVRTKKVPNPGTGSYDTIAAAIKDPLILAKLHFYMAIARTFTPFLKRYQTDEPVMPFLGRDLAEFLKSLLRCFIKRELLQDATTVQLTRLDITERKNWVRLQDVDIGLGAESILKAVATQDQRSSTVAKFLVTFSYNTTIHQSTGESPYLLMFGQEPQLPIDFLLGRVRNPRKVGWTNGFKNTRYDFKLLSMEPECG
;
A
#
# COMPACT_ATOMS: atom_id res chain seq x y z
N MET A 1 -20.64 -13.52 -11.38
CA MET A 1 -20.43 -14.52 -12.45
C MET A 1 -18.97 -14.96 -12.38
N ASP A 2 -18.67 -16.09 -11.75
CA ASP A 2 -17.49 -16.83 -12.20
C ASP A 2 -17.67 -17.05 -13.70
N GLY A 3 -16.65 -16.81 -14.53
CA GLY A 3 -16.82 -17.08 -15.96
C GLY A 3 -17.22 -18.55 -16.14
N PRO A 4 -17.98 -18.88 -17.20
CA PRO A 4 -18.55 -20.21 -17.34
C PRO A 4 -17.45 -21.24 -17.16
N ASN A 5 -17.70 -22.22 -16.29
CA ASN A 5 -16.85 -23.39 -16.15
C ASN A 5 -16.92 -24.10 -17.50
N VAL A 6 -16.02 -23.73 -18.42
CA VAL A 6 -16.11 -24.14 -19.82
C VAL A 6 -15.96 -25.65 -19.82
N ASN A 7 -17.00 -26.36 -20.25
CA ASN A 7 -16.96 -27.81 -20.35
C ASN A 7 -16.05 -28.18 -21.52
N TRP A 8 -14.75 -28.26 -21.24
CA TRP A 8 -13.73 -28.64 -22.21
C TRP A 8 -14.05 -29.97 -22.88
N LYS A 9 -14.65 -30.90 -22.14
CA LYS A 9 -15.06 -32.19 -22.71
C LYS A 9 -16.13 -32.04 -23.79
N PHE A 10 -17.09 -31.13 -23.61
CA PHE A 10 -18.06 -30.82 -24.65
C PHE A 10 -17.39 -30.21 -25.89
N LEU A 11 -16.46 -29.27 -25.69
CA LEU A 11 -15.71 -28.68 -26.81
C LEU A 11 -14.92 -29.74 -27.57
N ASP A 12 -14.23 -30.66 -26.87
CA ASP A 12 -13.46 -31.73 -27.48
C ASP A 12 -14.36 -32.64 -28.32
N LEU A 13 -15.51 -33.07 -27.77
CA LEU A 13 -16.48 -33.90 -28.48
C LEU A 13 -17.05 -33.18 -29.72
N LEU A 14 -17.35 -31.87 -29.60
CA LEU A 14 -17.82 -31.06 -30.71
C LEU A 14 -16.76 -30.94 -31.82
N GLN A 15 -15.48 -30.78 -31.45
CA GLN A 15 -14.37 -30.71 -32.40
C GLN A 15 -14.15 -32.05 -33.12
N GLU A 16 -14.30 -33.17 -32.41
CA GLU A 16 -14.23 -34.51 -33.00
C GLU A 16 -15.36 -34.74 -34.00
N GLU A 17 -16.60 -34.44 -33.64
CA GLU A 17 -17.76 -34.56 -34.53
C GLU A 17 -17.64 -33.64 -35.75
N HIS A 18 -17.24 -32.39 -35.54
CA HIS A 18 -17.03 -31.44 -36.64
C HIS A 18 -15.92 -31.89 -37.59
N ALA A 19 -14.83 -32.46 -37.06
CA ALA A 19 -13.78 -33.03 -37.90
C ALA A 19 -14.30 -34.21 -38.74
N GLN A 20 -15.15 -35.07 -38.18
CA GLN A 20 -15.76 -36.18 -38.92
C GLN A 20 -16.69 -35.67 -40.05
N LEU A 21 -17.52 -34.67 -39.76
CA LEU A 21 -18.51 -34.14 -40.70
C LEU A 21 -17.90 -33.27 -41.81
N TYR A 22 -16.78 -32.60 -41.55
CA TYR A 22 -16.22 -31.59 -42.45
C TYR A 22 -14.81 -31.91 -42.95
N GLY A 23 -14.47 -33.19 -43.10
CA GLY A 23 -13.23 -33.64 -43.74
C GLY A 23 -11.97 -33.25 -42.97
N GLY A 24 -12.01 -33.40 -41.65
CA GLY A 24 -10.90 -33.08 -40.75
C GLY A 24 -10.82 -31.61 -40.32
N LYS A 25 -11.77 -30.76 -40.71
CA LYS A 25 -11.79 -29.34 -40.32
C LYS A 25 -12.27 -29.14 -38.88
N GLN A 26 -11.56 -28.30 -38.14
CA GLN A 26 -11.85 -27.97 -36.75
C GLN A 26 -12.11 -26.46 -36.56
N LEU A 27 -12.86 -26.10 -35.53
CA LEU A 27 -13.12 -24.71 -35.16
C LEU A 27 -11.89 -24.11 -34.47
N VAL A 28 -11.67 -22.80 -34.66
CA VAL A 28 -10.62 -22.07 -33.94
C VAL A 28 -10.97 -22.03 -32.45
N THR A 29 -10.15 -22.68 -31.63
CA THR A 29 -10.31 -22.69 -30.17
C THR A 29 -9.54 -21.53 -29.55
N VAL A 30 -10.24 -20.65 -28.85
CA VAL A 30 -9.67 -19.41 -28.28
C VAL A 30 -9.43 -19.46 -26.78
N GLY A 31 -9.55 -20.64 -26.18
CA GLY A 31 -9.28 -20.81 -24.75
C GLY A 31 -10.48 -20.47 -23.86
N SER A 32 -10.27 -20.56 -22.55
CA SER A 32 -11.22 -20.04 -21.55
C SER A 32 -11.05 -18.53 -21.35
N CYS A 33 -11.99 -17.91 -20.63
CA CYS A 33 -11.92 -16.51 -20.25
C CYS A 33 -10.61 -16.16 -19.50
N GLY A 34 -9.71 -15.44 -20.18
CA GLY A 34 -8.43 -14.97 -19.63
C GLY A 34 -8.57 -13.87 -18.56
N LEU A 35 -9.79 -13.36 -18.32
CA LEU A 35 -10.05 -12.33 -17.33
C LEU A 35 -9.75 -12.81 -15.90
N HIS A 36 -9.93 -14.10 -15.62
CA HIS A 36 -9.54 -14.68 -14.33
C HIS A 36 -8.04 -14.57 -14.10
N THR A 37 -7.21 -14.80 -15.13
CA THR A 37 -5.76 -14.63 -15.06
C THR A 37 -5.41 -13.19 -14.72
N LEU A 38 -6.09 -12.22 -15.34
CA LEU A 38 -5.88 -10.80 -15.04
C LEU A 38 -6.32 -10.44 -13.62
N HIS A 39 -7.49 -10.90 -13.17
CA HIS A 39 -7.94 -10.69 -11.79
C HIS A 39 -6.99 -11.29 -10.75
N ASN A 40 -6.48 -12.50 -11.02
CA ASN A 40 -5.54 -13.17 -10.13
C ASN A 40 -4.17 -12.47 -10.12
N ALA A 41 -3.65 -12.06 -11.29
CA ALA A 41 -2.41 -11.29 -11.37
C ALA A 41 -2.52 -9.95 -10.63
N PHE A 42 -3.63 -9.23 -10.84
CA PHE A 42 -3.93 -7.99 -10.13
C PHE A 42 -4.02 -8.22 -8.62
N LYS A 43 -4.76 -9.24 -8.19
CA LYS A 43 -4.84 -9.66 -6.78
C LYS A 43 -3.45 -9.90 -6.18
N CYS A 44 -2.61 -10.66 -6.86
CA CYS A 44 -1.24 -10.96 -6.39
C CYS A 44 -0.42 -9.68 -6.17
N GLY A 45 -0.58 -8.67 -7.03
CA GLY A 45 0.11 -7.38 -6.88
C GLY A 45 -0.28 -6.59 -5.64
N PHE A 46 -1.53 -6.70 -5.17
CA PHE A 46 -2.06 -5.85 -4.10
C PHE A 46 -2.33 -6.57 -2.77
N VAL A 47 -2.37 -7.90 -2.76
CA VAL A 47 -2.68 -8.69 -1.55
C VAL A 47 -1.69 -8.42 -0.41
N ALA A 48 -0.42 -8.16 -0.73
CA ALA A 48 0.62 -7.87 0.25
C ALA A 48 0.35 -6.61 1.09
N TRP A 49 -0.48 -5.69 0.59
CA TRP A 49 -0.84 -4.46 1.29
C TRP A 49 -2.15 -4.58 2.09
N GLY A 50 -2.85 -5.72 2.03
CA GLY A 50 -4.08 -5.95 2.78
C GLY A 50 -5.23 -5.00 2.42
N LEU A 51 -5.21 -4.37 1.24
CA LEU A 51 -6.23 -3.41 0.82
C LEU A 51 -7.63 -4.03 0.74
N ASP A 52 -7.73 -5.31 0.36
CA ASP A 52 -9.02 -6.00 0.33
C ASP A 52 -9.66 -6.11 1.72
N ARG A 53 -8.84 -6.35 2.76
CA ARG A 53 -9.30 -6.39 4.15
C ARG A 53 -9.84 -5.03 4.58
N LEU A 54 -9.13 -3.96 4.25
CA LEU A 54 -9.57 -2.59 4.52
C LEU A 54 -10.89 -2.27 3.80
N LEU A 55 -10.97 -2.49 2.49
CA LEU A 55 -12.15 -2.14 1.69
C LEU A 55 -13.38 -2.93 2.14
N LYS A 56 -13.22 -4.23 2.44
CA LYS A 56 -14.28 -5.05 3.05
C LYS A 56 -14.69 -4.50 4.41
N ALA A 57 -13.72 -4.20 5.29
CA ALA A 57 -14.00 -3.68 6.63
C ALA A 57 -14.77 -2.36 6.59
N MET A 58 -14.41 -1.44 5.69
CA MET A 58 -15.12 -0.17 5.48
C MET A 58 -16.60 -0.40 5.16
N HIS A 59 -16.92 -1.34 4.28
CA HIS A 59 -18.31 -1.67 3.97
C HIS A 59 -19.01 -2.39 5.12
N THR A 60 -18.40 -3.44 5.66
CA THR A 60 -18.97 -4.26 6.75
C THR A 60 -19.25 -3.45 8.01
N LEU A 61 -18.49 -2.38 8.28
CA LEU A 61 -18.74 -1.48 9.40
C LEU A 61 -20.12 -0.80 9.32
N PHE A 62 -20.69 -0.58 8.14
CA PHE A 62 -21.96 0.12 7.98
C PHE A 62 -23.04 -0.72 7.29
N ASN A 63 -22.70 -1.93 6.84
CA ASN A 63 -23.64 -2.82 6.20
C ASN A 63 -24.62 -3.41 7.21
N ASN A 64 -25.92 -3.34 6.92
CA ASN A 64 -27.00 -3.88 7.75
C ASN A 64 -27.00 -3.44 9.23
N VAL A 65 -26.46 -2.26 9.56
CA VAL A 65 -26.51 -1.71 10.93
C VAL A 65 -27.05 -0.28 10.93
N PRO A 66 -28.38 -0.10 11.02
CA PRO A 66 -29.03 1.22 10.94
C PRO A 66 -28.53 2.23 11.97
N ALA A 67 -28.39 1.82 13.24
CA ALA A 67 -27.93 2.72 14.32
C ALA A 67 -26.55 3.34 14.02
N ARG A 68 -25.58 2.52 13.59
CA ARG A 68 -24.24 3.03 13.21
C ARG A 68 -24.27 3.94 11.99
N ARG A 69 -25.16 3.68 11.02
CA ARG A 69 -25.32 4.56 9.85
C ARG A 69 -25.89 5.90 10.26
N GLU A 70 -26.85 5.90 11.18
CA GLU A 70 -27.41 7.12 11.75
C GLU A 70 -26.36 7.91 12.51
N ASP A 71 -25.61 7.28 13.42
CA ASP A 71 -24.47 7.89 14.12
C ASP A 71 -23.47 8.52 13.14
N TYR A 72 -23.09 7.76 12.10
CA TYR A 72 -22.21 8.24 11.04
C TYR A 72 -22.76 9.48 10.34
N MET A 73 -24.03 9.45 9.92
CA MET A 73 -24.68 10.60 9.25
C MET A 73 -24.76 11.82 10.19
N GLN A 74 -25.05 11.60 11.47
CA GLN A 74 -25.15 12.67 12.45
C GLN A 74 -23.81 13.36 12.71
N VAL A 75 -22.72 12.60 12.86
CA VAL A 75 -21.40 13.17 13.18
C VAL A 75 -20.65 13.69 11.96
N THR A 76 -20.78 13.03 10.80
CA THR A 76 -20.04 13.39 9.57
C THR A 76 -20.82 14.33 8.66
N LYS A 77 -22.14 14.43 8.85
CA LYS A 77 -23.07 15.12 7.93
C LYS A 77 -23.07 14.54 6.51
N SER A 78 -22.57 13.32 6.33
CA SER A 78 -22.50 12.63 5.04
C SER A 78 -23.44 11.43 5.02
N SER A 79 -24.21 11.28 3.94
CA SER A 79 -25.01 10.08 3.64
C SER A 79 -24.29 9.12 2.67
N VAL A 80 -23.00 9.36 2.40
CA VAL A 80 -22.18 8.59 1.48
C VAL A 80 -21.45 7.49 2.25
N PHE A 81 -21.67 6.23 1.84
CA PHE A 81 -21.10 5.05 2.49
C PHE A 81 -20.16 4.26 1.57
N PRO A 82 -19.26 3.42 2.14
CA PRO A 82 -18.39 2.52 1.37
C PRO A 82 -19.17 1.45 0.60
N LEU A 83 -18.66 1.08 -0.58
CA LEU A 83 -19.23 0.00 -1.41
C LEU A 83 -18.64 -1.36 -1.04
N SER A 84 -19.38 -2.43 -1.35
CA SER A 84 -18.93 -3.80 -1.15
C SER A 84 -17.79 -4.17 -2.11
N PHE A 85 -16.78 -4.86 -1.60
CA PHE A 85 -15.62 -5.31 -2.37
C PHE A 85 -15.80 -6.77 -2.83
N CYS A 86 -15.61 -7.04 -4.13
CA CYS A 86 -15.68 -8.38 -4.69
C CYS A 86 -14.30 -9.06 -4.71
N ALA A 87 -14.13 -10.14 -3.93
CA ALA A 87 -12.84 -10.83 -3.78
C ALA A 87 -12.36 -11.60 -5.02
N HIS A 88 -13.26 -11.92 -5.95
CA HIS A 88 -12.96 -12.66 -7.18
C HIS A 88 -12.78 -11.73 -8.40
N ARG A 89 -13.16 -10.44 -8.28
CA ARG A 89 -13.18 -9.46 -9.38
C ARG A 89 -12.39 -8.21 -9.06
N TRP A 90 -11.09 -8.38 -8.82
CA TRP A 90 -10.23 -7.30 -8.31
C TRP A 90 -10.22 -6.06 -9.22
N VAL A 91 -10.08 -6.27 -10.52
CA VAL A 91 -10.00 -5.15 -11.50
C VAL A 91 -11.32 -4.36 -11.56
N GLU A 92 -12.46 -5.02 -11.33
CA GLU A 92 -13.78 -4.37 -11.35
C GLU A 92 -14.07 -3.54 -10.08
N ASN A 93 -13.25 -3.67 -9.02
CA ASN A 93 -13.43 -2.91 -7.78
C ASN A 93 -12.95 -1.44 -7.89
N LEU A 94 -12.70 -0.90 -9.08
CA LEU A 94 -12.36 0.52 -9.27
C LEU A 94 -13.38 1.47 -8.57
N PRO A 95 -14.71 1.32 -8.76
CA PRO A 95 -15.69 2.17 -8.08
C PRO A 95 -15.65 2.03 -6.56
N VAL A 96 -15.25 0.85 -6.03
CA VAL A 96 -15.13 0.59 -4.60
C VAL A 96 -14.00 1.42 -4.01
N VAL A 97 -12.86 1.47 -4.69
CA VAL A 97 -11.69 2.27 -4.25
C VAL A 97 -11.95 3.76 -4.41
N GLU A 98 -12.58 4.18 -5.51
CA GLU A 98 -13.00 5.57 -5.68
C GLU A 98 -13.95 6.01 -4.57
N ARG A 99 -14.94 5.17 -4.22
CA ARG A 99 -15.82 5.44 -3.08
C ARG A 99 -15.07 5.46 -1.76
N ALA A 100 -14.14 4.53 -1.54
CA ALA A 100 -13.37 4.46 -0.31
C ALA A 100 -12.55 5.75 -0.09
N LEU A 101 -11.90 6.25 -1.14
CA LEU A 101 -11.18 7.54 -1.11
C LEU A 101 -12.12 8.71 -0.82
N ALA A 102 -13.30 8.75 -1.45
CA ALA A 102 -14.28 9.80 -1.22
C ALA A 102 -14.87 9.79 0.21
N VAL A 103 -15.05 8.60 0.79
CA VAL A 103 -15.58 8.42 2.15
C VAL A 103 -14.50 8.59 3.23
N TRP A 104 -13.22 8.49 2.86
CA TRP A 104 -12.11 8.49 3.83
C TRP A 104 -12.14 9.67 4.83
N PRO A 105 -12.37 10.95 4.43
CA PRO A 105 -12.42 12.05 5.38
C PRO A 105 -13.57 11.92 6.40
N SER A 106 -14.76 11.54 5.94
CA SER A 106 -15.92 11.28 6.81
C SER A 106 -15.65 10.10 7.75
N LEU A 107 -14.97 9.06 7.26
CA LEU A 107 -14.59 7.92 8.08
C LEU A 107 -13.65 8.34 9.22
N LEU A 108 -12.68 9.22 8.97
CA LEU A 108 -11.80 9.75 10.02
C LEU A 108 -12.59 10.50 11.10
N ILE A 109 -13.59 11.32 10.71
CA ILE A 109 -14.46 12.03 11.65
C ILE A 109 -15.25 11.03 12.50
N TYR A 110 -15.80 9.97 11.90
CA TYR A 110 -16.52 8.94 12.62
C TYR A 110 -15.62 8.18 13.61
N MET A 111 -14.42 7.78 13.18
CA MET A 111 -13.45 7.09 14.05
C MET A 111 -13.03 7.96 15.24
N GLU A 112 -12.88 9.26 15.01
CA GLU A 112 -12.60 10.24 16.06
C GLU A 112 -13.78 10.44 17.03
N ALA A 113 -15.01 10.44 16.52
CA ALA A 113 -16.22 10.48 17.35
C ALA A 113 -16.34 9.24 18.25
N VAL A 114 -15.99 8.05 17.74
CA VAL A 114 -15.91 6.82 18.55
C VAL A 114 -14.81 6.96 19.61
N ARG A 115 -13.61 7.43 19.22
CA ARG A 115 -12.47 7.60 20.13
C ARG A 115 -12.79 8.57 21.28
N THR A 116 -13.50 9.65 20.98
CA THR A 116 -13.93 10.68 21.95
C THR A 116 -15.23 10.32 22.69
N LYS A 117 -15.74 9.10 22.50
CA LYS A 117 -16.97 8.57 23.13
C LYS A 117 -18.23 9.39 22.81
N LYS A 118 -18.25 10.13 21.69
CA LYS A 118 -19.45 10.83 21.20
C LYS A 118 -20.47 9.86 20.62
N VAL A 119 -20.00 8.73 20.10
CA VAL A 119 -20.82 7.62 19.61
C VAL A 119 -20.31 6.30 20.21
N PRO A 120 -21.14 5.26 20.29
CA PRO A 120 -20.73 3.96 20.84
C PRO A 120 -19.58 3.33 20.05
N ASN A 121 -18.69 2.63 20.74
CA ASN A 121 -17.66 1.84 20.08
C ASN A 121 -18.30 0.57 19.47
N PRO A 122 -18.14 0.32 18.16
CA PRO A 122 -18.69 -0.88 17.53
C PRO A 122 -18.15 -2.21 18.09
N GLY A 123 -16.92 -2.25 18.60
CA GLY A 123 -16.28 -3.47 19.11
C GLY A 123 -16.13 -4.59 18.07
N THR A 124 -16.08 -4.25 16.77
CA THR A 124 -16.01 -5.22 15.67
C THR A 124 -14.62 -5.29 15.05
N GLY A 125 -14.21 -6.47 14.55
CA GLY A 125 -12.94 -6.60 13.82
C GLY A 125 -12.81 -5.72 12.58
N SER A 126 -13.95 -5.29 11.98
CA SER A 126 -13.95 -4.28 10.92
C SER A 126 -13.51 -2.90 11.42
N TYR A 127 -13.91 -2.50 12.62
CA TYR A 127 -13.48 -1.26 13.25
C TYR A 127 -11.97 -1.31 13.54
N ASP A 128 -11.49 -2.42 14.10
CA ASP A 128 -10.06 -2.59 14.40
C ASP A 128 -9.19 -2.56 13.14
N THR A 129 -9.67 -3.18 12.04
CA THR A 129 -8.99 -3.16 10.74
C THR A 129 -8.84 -1.73 10.21
N ILE A 130 -9.90 -0.92 10.31
CA ILE A 130 -9.88 0.48 9.89
C ILE A 130 -8.96 1.30 10.80
N ALA A 131 -9.04 1.10 12.12
CA ALA A 131 -8.18 1.77 13.09
C ALA A 131 -6.69 1.47 12.86
N ALA A 132 -6.36 0.23 12.49
CA ALA A 132 -4.99 -0.15 12.12
C ALA A 132 -4.56 0.51 10.80
N ALA A 133 -5.43 0.53 9.79
CA ALA A 133 -5.13 1.14 8.50
C ALA A 133 -4.91 2.66 8.58
N ILE A 134 -5.63 3.36 9.46
CA ILE A 134 -5.45 4.81 9.67
C ILE A 134 -4.04 5.14 10.21
N LYS A 135 -3.40 4.20 10.92
CA LYS A 135 -2.02 4.37 11.42
C LYS A 135 -0.96 4.19 10.34
N ASP A 136 -1.31 3.59 9.20
CA ASP A 136 -0.38 3.43 8.08
C ASP A 136 -0.29 4.75 7.28
N PRO A 137 0.85 5.47 7.33
CA PRO A 137 0.99 6.75 6.64
C PRO A 137 0.89 6.64 5.11
N LEU A 138 1.04 5.43 4.56
CA LEU A 138 1.01 5.17 3.13
C LEU A 138 -0.34 4.65 2.63
N ILE A 139 -1.34 4.48 3.50
CA ILE A 139 -2.58 3.81 3.11
C ILE A 139 -3.32 4.50 1.96
N LEU A 140 -3.38 5.84 1.99
CA LEU A 140 -3.98 6.63 0.93
C LEU A 140 -3.17 6.54 -0.36
N ALA A 141 -1.84 6.56 -0.29
CA ALA A 141 -0.99 6.39 -1.46
C ALA A 141 -1.20 5.00 -2.10
N LYS A 142 -1.32 3.94 -1.30
CA LYS A 142 -1.63 2.58 -1.77
C LYS A 142 -3.01 2.50 -2.45
N LEU A 143 -4.04 3.14 -1.90
CA LEU A 143 -5.37 3.22 -2.50
C LEU A 143 -5.37 4.01 -3.82
N HIS A 144 -4.66 5.14 -3.87
CA HIS A 144 -4.51 5.91 -5.10
C HIS A 144 -3.74 5.15 -6.18
N PHE A 145 -2.69 4.41 -5.81
CA PHE A 145 -1.95 3.58 -6.75
C PHE A 145 -2.81 2.41 -7.25
N TYR A 146 -3.58 1.74 -6.37
CA TYR A 146 -4.59 0.76 -6.80
C TYR A 146 -5.53 1.36 -7.83
N MET A 147 -6.09 2.54 -7.54
CA MET A 147 -7.01 3.24 -8.43
C MET A 147 -6.36 3.58 -9.78
N ALA A 148 -5.11 4.04 -9.78
CA ALA A 148 -4.35 4.34 -11.01
C ALA A 148 -4.18 3.09 -11.86
N ILE A 149 -3.71 1.99 -11.28
CA ILE A 149 -3.54 0.72 -12.00
C ILE A 149 -4.89 0.16 -12.45
N ALA A 150 -5.93 0.14 -11.61
CA ALA A 150 -7.25 -0.35 -12.02
C ALA A 150 -7.85 0.45 -13.19
N ARG A 151 -7.63 1.77 -13.25
CA ARG A 151 -8.09 2.63 -14.35
C ARG A 151 -7.47 2.27 -15.70
N THR A 152 -6.24 1.77 -15.73
CA THR A 152 -5.61 1.39 -17.01
C THR A 152 -6.32 0.22 -17.68
N PHE A 153 -6.97 -0.65 -16.90
CA PHE A 153 -7.71 -1.80 -17.41
C PHE A 153 -9.07 -1.39 -18.02
N THR A 154 -9.66 -0.27 -17.60
CA THR A 154 -11.04 0.11 -17.98
C THR A 154 -11.28 0.14 -19.50
N PRO A 155 -10.42 0.76 -20.34
CA PRO A 155 -10.63 0.77 -21.78
C PRO A 155 -10.55 -0.63 -22.40
N PHE A 156 -9.61 -1.45 -21.92
CA PHE A 156 -9.43 -2.83 -22.38
C PHE A 156 -10.66 -3.68 -22.01
N LEU A 157 -11.12 -3.62 -20.76
CA LEU A 157 -12.30 -4.35 -20.32
C LEU A 157 -13.54 -3.94 -21.10
N LYS A 158 -13.80 -2.64 -21.27
CA LYS A 158 -14.94 -2.15 -22.05
C LYS A 158 -14.93 -2.65 -23.50
N ARG A 159 -13.75 -2.72 -24.11
CA ARG A 159 -13.61 -3.19 -25.49
C ARG A 159 -13.85 -4.70 -25.63
N TYR A 160 -13.43 -5.50 -24.66
CA TYR A 160 -13.47 -6.97 -24.76
C TYR A 160 -14.63 -7.63 -23.97
N GLN A 161 -15.39 -6.86 -23.21
CA GLN A 161 -16.65 -7.29 -22.58
C GLN A 161 -17.84 -6.80 -23.42
N THR A 162 -17.87 -7.20 -24.69
CA THR A 162 -18.90 -6.86 -25.68
C THR A 162 -19.24 -8.10 -26.52
N ASP A 163 -20.42 -8.10 -27.13
CA ASP A 163 -20.86 -9.16 -28.06
C ASP A 163 -20.31 -8.94 -29.48
N GLU A 164 -19.64 -7.82 -29.73
CA GLU A 164 -18.99 -7.55 -31.02
C GLU A 164 -17.80 -8.50 -31.29
N PRO A 165 -17.51 -8.83 -32.56
CA PRO A 165 -16.42 -9.74 -32.94
C PRO A 165 -15.04 -9.06 -32.85
N VAL A 166 -14.65 -8.63 -31.65
CA VAL A 166 -13.40 -7.90 -31.38
C VAL A 166 -12.18 -8.81 -31.19
N MET A 167 -12.39 -10.11 -31.12
CA MET A 167 -11.34 -11.11 -30.88
C MET A 167 -10.13 -11.02 -31.82
N PRO A 168 -10.27 -10.74 -33.14
CA PRO A 168 -9.11 -10.57 -34.03
C PRO A 168 -8.11 -9.49 -33.59
N PHE A 169 -8.54 -8.52 -32.77
CA PHE A 169 -7.70 -7.43 -32.29
C PHE A 169 -7.01 -7.73 -30.94
N LEU A 170 -7.40 -8.82 -30.27
CA LEU A 170 -7.01 -9.14 -28.88
C LEU A 170 -5.49 -9.18 -28.68
N GLY A 171 -4.77 -9.87 -29.57
CA GLY A 171 -3.32 -10.01 -29.44
C GLY A 171 -2.57 -8.67 -29.52
N ARG A 172 -2.99 -7.79 -30.45
CA ARG A 172 -2.40 -6.46 -30.62
C ARG A 172 -2.72 -5.56 -29.42
N ASP A 173 -3.99 -5.51 -29.03
CA ASP A 173 -4.43 -4.64 -27.94
C ASP A 173 -3.85 -5.07 -26.59
N LEU A 174 -3.72 -6.38 -26.37
CA LEU A 174 -3.08 -6.91 -25.16
C LEU A 174 -1.60 -6.51 -25.09
N ALA A 175 -0.89 -6.54 -26.23
CA ALA A 175 0.50 -6.10 -26.28
C ALA A 175 0.64 -4.60 -25.95
N GLU A 176 -0.22 -3.75 -26.51
CA GLU A 176 -0.22 -2.31 -26.21
C GLU A 176 -0.64 -2.02 -24.75
N PHE A 177 -1.61 -2.77 -24.24
CA PHE A 177 -2.00 -2.70 -22.84
C PHE A 177 -0.85 -3.08 -21.89
N LEU A 178 -0.15 -4.19 -22.15
CA LEU A 178 1.01 -4.60 -21.37
C LEU A 178 2.15 -3.57 -21.44
N LYS A 179 2.44 -3.01 -22.62
CA LYS A 179 3.40 -1.92 -22.75
C LYS A 179 3.00 -0.72 -21.88
N SER A 180 1.71 -0.36 -21.87
CA SER A 180 1.20 0.73 -21.05
C SER A 180 1.43 0.49 -19.55
N LEU A 181 1.11 -0.70 -19.04
CA LEU A 181 1.36 -1.08 -17.65
C LEU A 181 2.85 -1.12 -17.30
N LEU A 182 3.67 -1.72 -18.18
CA LEU A 182 5.10 -1.89 -17.93
C LEU A 182 5.85 -0.56 -17.98
N ARG A 183 5.39 0.44 -18.74
CA ARG A 183 6.01 1.78 -18.79
C ARG A 183 6.09 2.46 -17.41
N CYS A 184 5.24 2.07 -16.46
CA CYS A 184 5.31 2.57 -15.08
C CYS A 184 6.60 2.15 -14.37
N PHE A 185 7.19 1.00 -14.72
CA PHE A 185 8.30 0.38 -13.98
C PHE A 185 9.51 0.03 -14.83
N ILE A 186 9.34 -0.15 -16.14
CA ILE A 186 10.35 -0.61 -17.08
C ILE A 186 10.70 0.53 -18.05
N LYS A 187 11.99 0.65 -18.36
CA LYS A 187 12.50 1.69 -19.27
C LYS A 187 11.79 1.64 -20.62
N ARG A 188 11.41 2.81 -21.11
CA ARG A 188 10.67 2.99 -22.37
C ARG A 188 11.40 2.40 -23.59
N GLU A 189 12.74 2.48 -23.61
CA GLU A 189 13.59 1.94 -24.67
C GLU A 189 13.41 0.43 -24.88
N LEU A 190 13.08 -0.32 -23.83
CA LEU A 190 12.85 -1.76 -23.91
C LEU A 190 11.44 -2.14 -24.40
N LEU A 191 10.51 -1.17 -24.42
CA LEU A 191 9.09 -1.41 -24.68
C LEU A 191 8.62 -0.86 -26.04
N GLN A 192 9.26 0.20 -26.54
CA GLN A 192 8.80 0.93 -27.72
C GLN A 192 8.75 0.06 -28.98
N ASP A 193 9.82 -0.70 -29.24
CA ASP A 193 9.96 -1.55 -30.43
C ASP A 193 9.75 -3.05 -30.12
N ALA A 194 9.28 -3.36 -28.92
CA ALA A 194 9.04 -4.73 -28.50
C ALA A 194 7.86 -5.35 -29.27
N THR A 195 8.13 -6.46 -29.95
CA THR A 195 7.13 -7.36 -30.52
C THR A 195 6.40 -8.13 -29.42
N THR A 196 5.23 -8.70 -29.72
CA THR A 196 4.47 -9.52 -28.77
C THR A 196 5.31 -10.68 -28.19
N VAL A 197 6.16 -11.31 -28.99
CA VAL A 197 7.03 -12.42 -28.54
C VAL A 197 8.17 -11.91 -27.65
N GLN A 198 8.68 -10.72 -27.89
CA GLN A 198 9.70 -10.12 -27.02
C GLN A 198 9.09 -9.71 -25.68
N LEU A 199 7.86 -9.18 -25.67
CA LEU A 199 7.15 -8.85 -24.43
C LEU A 199 6.93 -10.07 -23.53
N THR A 200 6.62 -11.24 -24.09
CA THR A 200 6.42 -12.46 -23.29
C THR A 200 7.71 -13.04 -22.72
N ARG A 201 8.87 -12.65 -23.27
CA ARG A 201 10.20 -13.10 -22.83
C ARG A 201 10.95 -12.04 -22.03
N LEU A 202 10.37 -10.86 -21.85
CA LEU A 202 11.00 -9.77 -21.13
C LEU A 202 11.16 -10.13 -19.66
N ASP A 203 12.41 -10.11 -19.18
CA ASP A 203 12.68 -10.29 -17.75
C ASP A 203 12.40 -8.99 -16.99
N ILE A 204 11.30 -9.00 -16.24
CA ILE A 204 10.85 -7.89 -15.41
C ILE A 204 11.55 -7.86 -14.04
N THR A 205 12.37 -8.86 -13.70
CA THR A 205 13.08 -8.95 -12.41
C THR A 205 14.46 -8.32 -12.45
N GLU A 206 15.03 -8.13 -13.64
CA GLU A 206 16.33 -7.50 -13.83
C GLU A 206 16.28 -5.98 -13.56
N ARG A 207 16.92 -5.55 -12.48
CA ARG A 207 16.96 -4.13 -12.06
C ARG A 207 17.50 -3.17 -13.12
N LYS A 208 18.38 -3.62 -14.01
CA LYS A 208 18.92 -2.79 -15.11
C LYS A 208 17.82 -2.34 -16.10
N ASN A 209 16.71 -3.08 -16.17
CA ASN A 209 15.59 -2.80 -17.05
C ASN A 209 14.59 -1.82 -16.42
N TRP A 210 14.72 -1.54 -15.11
CA TRP A 210 13.80 -0.70 -14.38
C TRP A 210 14.06 0.78 -14.62
N VAL A 211 13.00 1.58 -14.57
CA VAL A 211 13.14 3.04 -14.45
C VAL A 211 13.76 3.39 -13.10
N ARG A 212 14.38 4.56 -13.00
CA ARG A 212 14.89 5.04 -11.69
C ARG A 212 13.70 5.24 -10.76
N LEU A 213 13.89 5.04 -9.45
CA LEU A 213 12.83 5.16 -8.45
C LEU A 213 12.06 6.49 -8.51
N GLN A 214 12.76 7.58 -8.81
CA GLN A 214 12.18 8.92 -8.96
C GLN A 214 11.33 9.11 -10.23
N ASP A 215 11.52 8.24 -11.23
CA ASP A 215 10.82 8.29 -12.52
C ASP A 215 9.71 7.22 -12.59
N VAL A 216 9.45 6.48 -11.51
CA VAL A 216 8.36 5.49 -11.44
C VAL A 216 7.03 6.23 -11.45
N ASP A 217 6.19 5.93 -12.44
CA ASP A 217 4.83 6.46 -12.50
C ASP A 217 3.89 5.62 -11.62
N ILE A 218 3.52 6.19 -10.47
CA ILE A 218 2.54 5.63 -9.53
C ILE A 218 1.17 6.32 -9.63
N GLY A 219 1.01 7.20 -10.60
CA GLY A 219 -0.16 8.05 -10.77
C GLY A 219 -0.17 9.29 -9.87
N LEU A 220 -0.72 10.38 -10.40
CA LEU A 220 -0.79 11.71 -9.76
C LEU A 220 -1.39 11.68 -8.33
N GLY A 221 -2.38 10.82 -8.11
CA GLY A 221 -3.02 10.67 -6.81
C GLY A 221 -2.06 10.13 -5.75
N ALA A 222 -1.28 9.11 -6.06
CA ALA A 222 -0.35 8.52 -5.11
C ALA A 222 0.87 9.43 -4.88
N GLU A 223 1.38 10.06 -5.94
CA GLU A 223 2.47 11.04 -5.83
C GLU A 223 2.12 12.23 -4.94
N SER A 224 0.91 12.79 -5.08
CA SER A 224 0.50 13.94 -4.29
C SER A 224 0.43 13.61 -2.79
N ILE A 225 -0.05 12.41 -2.44
CA ILE A 225 -0.03 11.92 -1.05
C ILE A 225 1.41 11.71 -0.56
N LEU A 226 2.28 11.07 -1.34
CA LEU A 226 3.68 10.85 -0.93
C LEU A 226 4.42 12.17 -0.72
N LYS A 227 4.22 13.17 -1.57
CA LYS A 227 4.78 14.53 -1.41
C LYS A 227 4.26 15.21 -0.14
N ALA A 228 2.98 15.04 0.19
CA ALA A 228 2.39 15.55 1.43
C ALA A 228 2.96 14.84 2.69
N VAL A 229 3.19 13.53 2.62
CA VAL A 229 3.80 12.76 3.71
C VAL A 229 5.26 13.17 3.92
N ALA A 230 6.04 13.31 2.84
CA ALA A 230 7.44 13.76 2.92
C ALA A 230 7.59 15.18 3.50
N THR A 231 6.65 16.08 3.18
CA THR A 231 6.63 17.44 3.74
C THR A 231 6.15 17.49 5.19
N GLN A 232 5.32 16.54 5.64
CA GLN A 232 4.99 16.36 7.07
C GLN A 232 6.19 15.89 7.89
N ASP A 233 7.05 15.03 7.32
CA ASP A 233 8.29 14.58 7.99
C ASP A 233 9.32 15.74 8.10
N GLN A 234 9.32 16.67 7.14
CA GLN A 234 10.08 17.93 7.24
C GLN A 234 9.50 18.92 8.27
N ARG A 235 8.23 18.74 8.67
CA ARG A 235 7.55 19.51 9.73
C ARG A 235 7.63 18.84 11.11
N SER A 236 8.29 17.69 11.23
CA SER A 236 8.62 17.09 12.53
C SER A 236 9.77 17.88 13.18
N SER A 237 9.36 18.99 13.80
CA SER A 237 10.09 19.85 14.72
C SER A 237 10.56 19.07 15.95
N THR A 238 11.50 18.16 15.76
CA THR A 238 12.30 17.56 16.82
C THR A 238 13.77 17.88 16.59
N VAL A 239 14.26 17.76 15.35
CA VAL A 239 15.64 18.15 15.00
C VAL A 239 15.82 19.68 15.10
N ALA A 240 14.86 20.46 14.61
CA ALA A 240 14.91 21.93 14.75
C ALA A 240 14.79 22.38 16.22
N LYS A 241 13.93 21.74 17.03
CA LYS A 241 13.85 22.01 18.47
C LYS A 241 15.12 21.59 19.21
N PHE A 242 15.70 20.45 18.86
CA PHE A 242 16.95 19.97 19.43
C PHE A 242 18.11 20.90 19.07
N LEU A 243 18.23 21.29 17.81
CA LEU A 243 19.26 22.25 17.36
C LEU A 243 19.07 23.63 18.01
N VAL A 244 17.85 24.16 18.10
CA VAL A 244 17.60 25.46 18.75
C VAL A 244 17.88 25.40 20.25
N THR A 245 17.45 24.33 20.94
CA THR A 245 17.71 24.14 22.38
C THR A 245 19.19 23.91 22.65
N PHE A 246 19.86 23.14 21.80
CA PHE A 246 21.30 22.91 21.86
C PHE A 246 22.06 24.21 21.63
N SER A 247 21.76 24.96 20.56
CA SER A 247 22.36 26.27 20.30
C SER A 247 22.16 27.23 21.46
N TYR A 248 20.95 27.29 22.04
CA TYR A 248 20.68 28.13 23.21
C TYR A 248 21.53 27.72 24.42
N ASN A 249 21.59 26.43 24.75
CA ASN A 249 22.32 25.93 25.92
C ASN A 249 23.85 26.00 25.76
N THR A 250 24.35 26.06 24.52
CA THR A 250 25.79 26.08 24.20
C THR A 250 26.33 27.47 23.88
N THR A 251 25.46 28.46 23.71
CA THR A 251 25.88 29.84 23.42
C THR A 251 26.20 30.59 24.71
N ILE A 252 27.35 31.25 24.76
CA ILE A 252 27.74 32.10 25.88
C ILE A 252 26.78 33.28 26.00
N HIS A 253 26.18 33.45 27.17
CA HIS A 253 25.29 34.57 27.42
C HIS A 253 26.10 35.80 27.84
N GLN A 254 25.83 36.96 27.23
CA GLN A 254 26.62 38.18 27.45
C GLN A 254 26.61 38.67 28.91
N SER A 255 25.55 38.37 29.66
CA SER A 255 25.43 38.78 31.06
C SER A 255 26.21 37.91 32.05
N THR A 256 26.42 36.63 31.74
CA THR A 256 27.10 35.66 32.62
C THR A 256 28.51 35.33 32.15
N GLY A 257 28.85 35.63 30.90
CA GLY A 257 30.13 35.24 30.29
C GLY A 257 30.24 33.74 30.00
N GLU A 258 29.23 32.95 30.36
CA GLU A 258 29.23 31.49 30.28
C GLU A 258 27.96 30.96 29.61
N SER A 259 28.01 29.75 29.04
CA SER A 259 26.85 29.09 28.45
C SER A 259 25.92 28.53 29.54
N PRO A 260 24.58 28.49 29.32
CA PRO A 260 23.65 27.89 30.26
C PRO A 260 23.99 26.43 30.63
N TYR A 261 24.52 25.64 29.68
CA TYR A 261 24.94 24.28 29.94
C TYR A 261 26.12 24.19 30.91
N LEU A 262 27.13 25.06 30.74
CA LEU A 262 28.28 25.12 31.63
C LEU A 262 27.88 25.53 33.04
N LEU A 263 26.97 26.50 33.18
CA LEU A 263 26.44 26.92 34.48
C LEU A 263 25.65 25.81 35.18
N MET A 264 24.92 24.99 34.42
CA MET A 264 24.07 23.93 34.96
C MET A 264 24.83 22.64 35.28
N PHE A 265 25.85 22.30 34.48
CA PHE A 265 26.53 21.00 34.56
C PHE A 265 28.03 21.09 34.87
N GLY A 266 28.59 22.30 34.99
CA GLY A 266 29.99 22.53 35.36
C GLY A 266 31.02 22.09 34.31
N GLN A 267 30.58 21.79 33.09
CA GLN A 267 31.44 21.38 31.96
C GLN A 267 30.86 21.85 30.63
N GLU A 268 31.71 21.96 29.60
CA GLU A 268 31.25 22.26 28.25
C GLU A 268 30.51 21.07 27.62
N PRO A 269 29.46 21.32 26.81
CA PRO A 269 28.71 20.28 26.14
C PRO A 269 29.56 19.59 25.06
N GLN A 270 29.76 18.28 25.20
CA GLN A 270 30.55 17.48 24.26
C GLN A 270 29.63 16.73 23.28
N LEU A 271 29.84 16.92 21.98
CA LEU A 271 29.14 16.18 20.94
C LEU A 271 29.92 14.91 20.52
N PRO A 272 29.24 13.88 20.00
CA PRO A 272 29.92 12.70 19.44
C PRO A 272 30.95 13.02 18.34
N ILE A 273 30.79 14.15 17.63
CA ILE A 273 31.77 14.61 16.64
C ILE A 273 33.04 15.19 17.28
N ASP A 274 32.98 15.70 18.51
CA ASP A 274 34.16 16.22 19.21
C ASP A 274 35.16 15.09 19.57
N PHE A 275 34.66 13.86 19.69
CA PHE A 275 35.49 12.65 19.75
C PHE A 275 36.22 12.38 18.42
N LEU A 276 35.52 12.53 17.29
CA LEU A 276 36.11 12.35 15.96
C LEU A 276 37.12 13.45 15.61
N LEU A 277 36.92 14.66 16.16
CA LEU A 277 37.82 15.80 16.01
C LEU A 277 38.96 15.82 17.03
N GLY A 278 39.07 14.80 17.90
CA GLY A 278 40.15 14.67 18.88
C GLY A 278 40.12 15.68 20.02
N ARG A 279 39.00 16.39 20.21
CA ARG A 279 38.83 17.45 21.23
C ARG A 279 38.50 16.89 22.62
N VAL A 280 38.15 15.61 22.72
CA VAL A 280 37.82 14.91 23.97
C VAL A 280 38.62 13.59 24.07
N ARG A 281 39.13 13.25 25.26
CA ARG A 281 39.85 11.99 25.51
C ARG A 281 38.91 10.77 25.39
N ASN A 282 39.40 9.69 24.77
CA ASN A 282 38.61 8.51 24.43
C ASN A 282 38.16 7.70 25.68
N PRO A 283 36.84 7.49 25.93
CA PRO A 283 36.36 6.72 27.08
C PRO A 283 36.72 5.23 27.04
N ARG A 284 37.13 4.68 25.89
CA ARG A 284 37.40 3.22 25.73
C ARG A 284 38.74 2.74 26.30
N LYS A 285 39.51 3.61 26.99
CA LYS A 285 40.74 3.23 27.70
C LYS A 285 40.58 3.13 29.24
N VAL A 286 39.34 3.09 29.74
CA VAL A 286 39.06 2.61 31.10
C VAL A 286 38.52 1.18 30.97
N GLY A 287 39.20 0.19 31.54
CA GLY A 287 39.02 -1.23 31.24
C GLY A 287 37.61 -1.76 31.56
N TRP A 288 36.91 -2.22 30.52
CA TRP A 288 35.68 -3.00 30.62
C TRP A 288 35.94 -4.45 30.22
N THR A 289 36.61 -5.19 31.09
CA THR A 289 36.60 -6.66 31.08
C THR A 289 35.99 -7.14 32.38
N ASN A 290 34.66 -7.35 32.37
CA ASN A 290 33.86 -8.26 33.24
C ASN A 290 32.42 -7.73 33.49
N GLY A 291 31.61 -7.52 32.44
CA GLY A 291 30.21 -7.07 32.62
C GLY A 291 29.14 -7.64 31.68
N PHE A 292 29.50 -8.34 30.61
CA PHE A 292 28.53 -8.79 29.59
C PHE A 292 28.65 -10.28 29.29
N LYS A 293 28.57 -11.12 30.33
CA LYS A 293 28.39 -12.57 30.18
C LYS A 293 27.13 -13.15 30.85
N ASN A 294 26.25 -12.34 31.46
CA ASN A 294 25.10 -12.87 32.22
C ASN A 294 23.69 -12.48 31.76
N THR A 295 23.48 -11.87 30.59
CA THR A 295 22.12 -11.46 30.16
C THR A 295 21.48 -12.36 29.09
N ARG A 296 21.96 -13.60 28.89
CA ARG A 296 21.33 -14.57 27.97
C ARG A 296 20.61 -15.76 28.65
N TYR A 297 20.49 -15.76 29.98
CA TYR A 297 19.79 -16.82 30.72
C TYR A 297 18.60 -16.37 31.60
N ASP A 298 18.26 -15.07 31.67
CA ASP A 298 17.21 -14.56 32.57
C ASP A 298 15.89 -14.14 31.90
N PHE A 299 15.56 -14.67 30.72
CA PHE A 299 14.25 -14.45 30.08
C PHE A 299 13.23 -15.60 30.29
N LYS A 300 13.48 -16.47 31.27
CA LYS A 300 12.59 -17.58 31.65
C LYS A 300 12.02 -17.51 33.07
N LEU A 301 12.16 -16.35 33.74
CA LEU A 301 11.77 -16.17 35.15
C LEU A 301 10.91 -14.91 35.40
N LEU A 302 10.11 -14.49 34.40
CA LEU A 302 9.13 -13.39 34.52
C LEU A 302 7.71 -13.79 34.11
N SER A 303 7.39 -15.09 34.13
CA SER A 303 6.04 -15.62 33.99
C SER A 303 5.57 -16.35 35.26
N MET A 304 5.68 -15.66 36.41
CA MET A 304 4.99 -16.06 37.64
C MET A 304 4.44 -14.81 38.30
N GLU A 305 3.11 -14.72 38.32
CA GLU A 305 2.33 -13.76 39.09
C GLU A 305 2.58 -13.96 40.59
N PRO A 306 2.58 -12.90 41.42
CA PRO A 306 2.43 -13.06 42.86
C PRO A 306 0.94 -13.16 43.22
N GLU A 307 0.58 -14.27 43.87
CA GLU A 307 -0.62 -14.39 44.68
C GLU A 307 -0.65 -13.28 45.73
N CYS A 308 -1.71 -12.47 45.73
CA CYS A 308 -2.18 -11.77 46.94
C CYS A 308 -3.28 -12.63 47.55
N GLY A 309 -3.11 -12.93 48.84
CA GLY A 309 -4.05 -13.73 49.64
C GLY A 309 -5.37 -13.07 49.97
#